data_AF-A0A847H0G4-F1
#
_entry.id   AF-A0A847H0G4-F1
#
_cell.length_a   1.000
_cell.length_b   1.000
_cell.length_c   1.000
_cell.angle_alpha   90.00
_cell.angle_beta   90.00
_cell.angle_gamma   90.00
#
_symmetry.space_group_name_H-M   'P 1'
#
loop_
_entity.id
_entity.type
_entity.pdbx_description
1 polymer ?
#
loop_
_entity_poly.entity_id
_entity_poly.type
_entity_poly.pdbx_seq_one_letter_code
_entity_poly.pdbx_strand_id
1 'polypeptide(L)'
;MAGRGQKMGIPLRSRITCPHCWIEFPPHDLLWVAAHSDLRGDPLLGQDEPQRFLPSRFSADGKAIDVRGEVCTGLACPHCHLPIAWALLEMKPLFLSILGAPGSGKSYFLASMTWQLRQTLRDRFAVSFTDADPLHNQVLSEYEERLFLNPQEDQLVYLPKTELEGQLYQSVAYGERRVWYPRPFVFSLQPLEGHIDYRKRRLLARTLCLYDNAGEHFLPGGETSNTPSKHLALSELLFFLFDPTQHPKFRARCKDLSNDPQMGKHGWSHRQDQVLLEAGNRIRAHSGASQSDKLEQPLVVVVTKCDAWRTLIPNLDLDLNRLVRRAGGAMSALDGRVLRGI
;
A
#
# COMPACT_ATOMS: atom_id res chain seq x y z
N MET A 1 43.01 -1.62 21.74
CA MET A 1 41.76 -2.38 21.93
C MET A 1 40.60 -1.40 22.02
N ALA A 2 39.97 -1.06 20.90
CA ALA A 2 38.77 -0.22 20.90
C ALA A 2 37.57 -1.14 21.19
N GLY A 3 36.85 -0.86 22.29
CA GLY A 3 35.69 -1.63 22.70
C GLY A 3 34.66 -1.67 21.58
N ARG A 4 34.24 -2.89 21.22
CA ARG A 4 33.04 -3.09 20.40
C ARG A 4 31.88 -2.41 21.14
N GLY A 5 31.42 -1.28 20.60
CA GLY A 5 30.24 -0.60 21.12
C GLY A 5 29.13 -1.62 21.27
N GLN A 6 28.65 -1.76 22.51
CA GLN A 6 27.52 -2.62 22.85
C GLN A 6 26.38 -2.22 21.91
N LYS A 7 26.04 -3.08 20.93
CA LYS A 7 24.90 -2.84 20.04
C LYS A 7 23.67 -2.80 20.93
N MET A 8 23.23 -1.60 21.31
CA MET A 8 21.96 -1.44 22.01
C MET A 8 20.88 -2.10 21.16
N GLY A 9 20.11 -3.01 21.78
CA GLY A 9 19.05 -3.75 21.11
C GLY A 9 18.10 -2.80 20.35
N ILE A 10 17.59 -3.27 19.23
CA ILE A 10 16.59 -2.52 18.47
C ILE A 10 15.30 -2.51 19.30
N PRO A 11 14.77 -1.34 19.68
CA PRO A 11 13.54 -1.29 20.47
C PRO A 11 12.37 -1.76 19.60
N LEU A 12 11.76 -2.88 19.99
CA LEU A 12 10.57 -3.42 19.34
C LEU A 12 9.33 -2.65 19.81
N ARG A 13 8.30 -2.63 18.97
CA ARG A 13 6.98 -2.13 19.36
C ARG A 13 6.36 -3.03 20.42
N SER A 14 5.56 -2.47 21.32
CA SER A 14 4.83 -3.25 22.33
C SER A 14 3.73 -4.12 21.72
N ARG A 15 3.14 -3.65 20.61
CA ARG A 15 2.06 -4.32 19.87
C ARG A 15 2.23 -4.09 18.36
N ILE A 16 1.80 -5.07 17.58
CA ILE A 16 1.85 -5.10 16.13
C ILE A 16 0.44 -5.28 15.61
N THR A 17 0.08 -4.52 14.58
CA THR A 17 -1.16 -4.73 13.84
C THR A 17 -0.82 -5.49 12.57
N CYS A 18 -1.38 -6.69 12.37
CA CYS A 18 -1.18 -7.41 11.12
C CYS A 18 -1.75 -6.59 9.95
N PRO A 19 -1.01 -6.39 8.85
CA PRO A 19 -1.48 -5.60 7.73
C PRO A 19 -2.46 -6.41 6.86
N HIS A 20 -2.69 -7.70 7.14
CA HIS A 20 -3.63 -8.54 6.40
C HIS A 20 -4.97 -8.69 7.12
N CYS A 21 -4.96 -9.20 8.36
CA CYS A 21 -6.18 -9.47 9.13
C CYS A 21 -6.54 -8.35 10.13
N TRP A 22 -5.63 -7.38 10.31
CA TRP A 22 -5.80 -6.23 11.19
C TRP A 22 -6.06 -6.54 12.66
N ILE A 23 -5.73 -7.76 13.09
CA ILE A 23 -5.70 -8.12 14.49
C ILE A 23 -4.38 -7.62 15.08
N GLU A 24 -4.48 -7.08 16.29
CA GLU A 24 -3.33 -6.57 17.02
C GLU A 24 -2.88 -7.57 18.09
N PHE A 25 -1.59 -7.87 18.13
CA PHE A 25 -0.97 -8.86 19.03
C PHE A 25 0.42 -8.39 19.49
N PRO A 26 0.92 -8.88 20.64
CA PRO A 26 2.29 -8.58 21.07
C PRO A 26 3.34 -9.30 20.20
N PRO A 27 4.56 -8.76 20.04
CA PRO A 27 5.60 -9.36 19.21
C PRO A 27 5.99 -10.81 19.56
N HIS A 28 5.86 -11.22 20.82
CA HIS A 28 6.23 -12.57 21.25
C HIS A 28 5.26 -13.65 20.75
N ASP A 29 4.08 -13.27 20.25
CA ASP A 29 3.13 -14.19 19.63
C ASP A 29 3.43 -14.41 18.14
N LEU A 30 4.39 -13.70 17.55
CA LEU A 30 4.75 -13.91 16.14
C LEU A 30 5.23 -15.33 15.89
N LEU A 31 4.67 -15.93 14.85
CA LEU A 31 5.14 -17.21 14.33
C LEU A 31 6.33 -17.00 13.41
N TRP A 32 7.20 -17.98 13.34
CA TRP A 32 8.27 -18.07 12.36
C TRP A 32 7.89 -19.07 11.27
N VAL A 33 8.35 -18.80 10.06
CA VAL A 33 8.11 -19.67 8.91
C VAL A 33 9.28 -20.65 8.78
N ALA A 34 9.01 -21.95 8.81
CA ALA A 34 10.02 -22.99 8.71
C ALA A 34 10.81 -22.89 7.38
N ALA A 35 12.13 -23.09 7.46
CA ALA A 35 13.02 -23.05 6.31
C ALA A 35 13.16 -24.44 5.66
N HIS A 36 13.27 -25.49 6.48
CA HIS A 36 13.51 -26.84 5.98
C HIS A 36 12.35 -27.34 5.11
N SER A 37 12.67 -27.94 3.95
CA SER A 37 11.70 -28.36 2.92
C SER A 37 10.65 -29.35 3.44
N ASP A 38 11.04 -30.24 4.35
CA ASP A 38 10.15 -31.26 4.91
C ASP A 38 9.12 -30.72 5.93
N LEU A 39 9.31 -29.48 6.42
CA LEU A 39 8.40 -28.86 7.38
C LEU A 39 7.31 -28.11 6.62
N ARG A 40 6.35 -28.88 6.11
CA ARG A 40 5.18 -28.40 5.34
C ARG A 40 3.87 -28.75 6.04
N GLY A 41 2.81 -28.07 5.65
CA GLY A 41 1.47 -28.24 6.20
C GLY A 41 1.11 -27.16 7.20
N ASP A 42 0.68 -26.01 6.70
CA ASP A 42 0.10 -24.96 7.51
C ASP A 42 -1.41 -25.19 7.69
N PRO A 43 -1.96 -25.13 8.93
CA PRO A 43 -3.37 -25.40 9.17
C PRO A 43 -4.32 -24.37 8.56
N LEU A 44 -3.85 -23.15 8.25
CA LEU A 44 -4.67 -22.09 7.67
C LEU A 44 -4.38 -21.86 6.18
N LEU A 45 -3.15 -22.10 5.72
CA LEU A 45 -2.72 -21.79 4.36
C LEU A 45 -2.64 -23.03 3.44
N GLY A 46 -2.60 -24.24 4.00
CA GLY A 46 -2.68 -25.48 3.24
C GLY A 46 -1.44 -26.37 3.37
N GLN A 47 -1.50 -27.54 2.70
CA GLN A 47 -0.50 -28.60 2.86
C GLN A 47 0.86 -28.27 2.23
N ASP A 48 0.87 -27.46 1.17
CA ASP A 48 2.10 -27.11 0.44
C ASP A 48 2.86 -25.94 1.08
N GLU A 49 2.28 -25.30 2.08
CA GLU A 49 2.84 -24.14 2.76
C GLU A 49 3.81 -24.58 3.87
N PRO A 50 4.94 -23.87 4.07
CA PRO A 50 5.84 -24.14 5.19
C PRO A 50 5.12 -24.04 6.53
N GLN A 51 5.51 -24.85 7.51
CA GLN A 51 4.92 -24.77 8.83
C GLN A 51 5.23 -23.43 9.49
N ARG A 52 4.22 -22.84 10.16
CA ARG A 52 4.39 -21.70 11.04
C ARG A 52 4.52 -22.22 12.48
N PHE A 53 5.51 -21.73 13.22
CA PHE A 53 5.79 -22.22 14.58
C PHE A 53 6.21 -21.11 15.54
N LEU A 54 5.93 -21.29 16.83
CA LEU A 54 6.51 -20.47 17.89
C LEU A 54 7.93 -20.97 18.18
N PRO A 55 8.95 -20.10 18.11
CA PRO A 55 10.33 -20.52 18.25
C PRO A 55 10.69 -20.85 19.70
N SER A 56 11.40 -21.96 19.91
CA SER A 56 12.00 -22.34 21.20
C SER A 56 13.53 -22.24 21.19
N ARG A 57 14.12 -22.05 20.00
CA ARG A 57 15.57 -21.99 19.78
C ARG A 57 15.89 -20.84 18.86
N PHE A 58 17.00 -20.17 19.15
CA PHE A 58 17.49 -19.05 18.36
C PHE A 58 18.98 -19.19 18.08
N SER A 59 19.40 -18.69 16.92
CA SER A 59 20.80 -18.46 16.60
C SER A 59 21.36 -17.27 17.38
N ALA A 60 22.68 -17.08 17.35
CA ALA A 60 23.35 -15.99 18.07
C ALA A 60 22.92 -14.58 17.59
N ASP A 61 22.42 -14.45 16.37
CA ASP A 61 21.87 -13.22 15.79
C ASP A 61 20.35 -13.07 16.02
N GLY A 62 19.73 -13.97 16.79
CA GLY A 62 18.33 -13.86 17.19
C GLY A 62 17.34 -14.35 16.14
N LYS A 63 17.77 -15.18 15.18
CA LYS A 63 16.89 -15.83 14.21
C LYS A 63 16.39 -17.17 14.76
N ALA A 64 15.12 -17.50 14.53
CA ALA A 64 14.60 -18.79 15.00
C ALA A 64 15.29 -19.94 14.27
N ILE A 65 15.44 -21.06 14.99
CA ILE A 65 15.93 -22.32 14.43
C ILE A 65 14.77 -23.30 14.45
N ASP A 66 14.43 -23.88 13.30
CA ASP A 66 13.37 -24.88 13.20
C ASP A 66 13.77 -26.23 13.84
N VAL A 67 12.82 -27.14 13.92
CA VAL A 67 13.02 -28.47 14.54
C VAL A 67 14.02 -29.34 13.78
N ARG A 68 14.33 -29.03 12.52
CA ARG A 68 15.34 -29.71 11.70
C ARG A 68 16.71 -29.03 11.78
N GLY A 69 16.82 -27.90 12.47
CA GLY A 69 18.08 -27.21 12.71
C GLY A 69 18.40 -26.11 11.70
N GLU A 70 17.47 -25.75 10.81
CA GLU A 70 17.68 -24.66 9.86
C GLU A 70 17.30 -23.29 10.44
N VAL A 71 18.07 -22.28 10.06
CA VAL A 71 17.83 -20.90 10.46
C VAL A 71 16.72 -20.30 9.62
N CYS A 72 15.66 -19.85 10.28
CA CYS A 72 14.48 -19.26 9.66
C CYS A 72 14.61 -17.74 9.56
N THR A 73 14.03 -17.14 8.52
CA THR A 73 14.04 -15.68 8.30
C THR A 73 12.65 -15.07 8.15
N GLY A 74 11.64 -15.88 7.82
CA GLY A 74 10.26 -15.45 7.65
C GLY A 74 9.52 -15.34 8.98
N LEU A 75 8.65 -14.33 9.07
CA LEU A 75 7.71 -14.13 10.17
C LEU A 75 6.28 -14.25 9.65
N ALA A 76 5.36 -14.65 10.51
CA ALA A 76 3.95 -14.82 10.18
C ALA A 76 3.03 -14.38 11.32
N CYS A 77 1.84 -13.92 10.94
CA CYS A 77 0.79 -13.55 11.89
C CYS A 77 0.27 -14.78 12.65
N PRO A 78 0.11 -14.74 13.98
CA PRO A 78 -0.46 -15.86 14.73
C PRO A 78 -1.94 -16.15 14.46
N HIS A 79 -2.65 -15.24 13.79
CA HIS A 79 -4.08 -15.36 13.55
C HIS A 79 -4.43 -15.80 12.13
N CYS A 80 -3.75 -15.24 11.12
CA CYS A 80 -4.01 -15.57 9.73
C CYS A 80 -2.85 -16.29 9.03
N HIS A 81 -1.72 -16.48 9.73
CA HIS A 81 -0.49 -17.16 9.25
C HIS A 81 0.19 -16.52 8.03
N LEU A 82 -0.36 -15.40 7.54
CA LEU A 82 0.21 -14.63 6.46
C LEU A 82 1.54 -13.99 6.87
N PRO A 83 2.50 -13.87 5.92
CA PRO A 83 3.80 -13.30 6.20
C PRO A 83 3.72 -11.88 6.79
N ILE A 84 4.66 -11.55 7.67
CA ILE A 84 4.77 -10.22 8.28
C ILE A 84 6.16 -9.65 7.99
N ALA A 85 6.20 -8.46 7.38
CA ALA A 85 7.45 -7.75 7.15
C ALA A 85 8.13 -7.37 8.48
N TRP A 86 9.44 -7.60 8.58
CA TRP A 86 10.27 -7.23 9.74
C TRP A 86 10.10 -5.76 10.14
N ALA A 87 9.90 -4.88 9.16
CA ALA A 87 9.65 -3.45 9.37
C ALA A 87 8.51 -3.15 10.37
N LEU A 88 7.48 -4.01 10.45
CA LEU A 88 6.34 -3.84 11.35
C LEU A 88 6.65 -4.09 12.84
N LEU A 89 7.76 -4.78 13.12
CA LEU A 89 8.27 -4.98 14.48
C LEU A 89 8.86 -3.71 15.08
N GLU A 90 9.42 -2.85 14.23
CA GLU A 90 10.23 -1.70 14.64
C GLU A 90 9.50 -0.37 14.45
N MET A 91 8.70 -0.27 13.38
CA MET A 91 8.09 0.99 12.95
C MET A 91 6.56 0.90 12.98
N LYS A 92 5.91 2.01 13.38
CA LYS A 92 4.44 2.09 13.39
C LYS A 92 3.93 1.97 11.96
N PRO A 93 2.93 1.10 11.67
CA PRO A 93 2.31 1.05 10.37
C PRO A 93 1.56 2.35 10.08
N LEU A 94 1.52 2.72 8.81
CA LEU A 94 0.70 3.76 8.24
C LEU A 94 -0.13 3.11 7.12
N PHE A 95 -1.41 2.85 7.38
CA PHE A 95 -2.30 2.17 6.45
C PHE A 95 -2.98 3.16 5.51
N LEU A 96 -2.82 2.99 4.20
CA LEU A 96 -3.48 3.85 3.21
C LEU A 96 -4.21 2.99 2.18
N SER A 97 -5.41 3.40 1.81
CA SER A 97 -6.24 2.68 0.84
C SER A 97 -6.43 3.46 -0.44
N ILE A 98 -6.25 2.78 -1.57
CA ILE A 98 -6.53 3.30 -2.90
C ILE A 98 -7.90 2.78 -3.35
N LEU A 99 -8.76 3.71 -3.75
CA LEU A 99 -10.15 3.51 -4.15
C LEU A 99 -10.35 4.08 -5.55
N GLY A 100 -11.22 3.46 -6.33
CA GLY A 100 -11.58 3.97 -7.64
C GLY A 100 -12.27 2.90 -8.48
N ALA A 101 -13.13 3.33 -9.41
CA ALA A 101 -13.84 2.40 -10.29
C ALA A 101 -12.86 1.56 -11.14
N PRO A 102 -13.30 0.43 -11.72
CA PRO A 102 -12.50 -0.31 -12.69
C PRO A 102 -11.99 0.63 -13.79
N GLY A 103 -10.72 0.46 -14.18
CA GLY A 103 -10.09 1.29 -15.23
C GLY A 103 -9.82 2.76 -14.88
N SER A 104 -9.99 3.19 -13.62
CA SER A 104 -9.69 4.57 -13.17
C SER A 104 -8.20 4.91 -13.07
N GLY A 105 -7.32 3.92 -13.23
CA GLY A 105 -5.86 4.12 -13.21
C GLY A 105 -5.18 3.84 -11.87
N LYS A 106 -5.78 3.05 -10.97
CA LYS A 106 -5.20 2.69 -9.66
C LYS A 106 -3.78 2.14 -9.75
N SER A 107 -3.56 1.10 -10.55
CA SER A 107 -2.25 0.46 -10.68
C SER A 107 -1.21 1.42 -11.29
N TYR A 108 -1.61 2.25 -12.26
CA TYR A 108 -0.77 3.29 -12.84
C TYR A 108 -0.39 4.38 -11.81
N PHE A 109 -1.36 4.83 -11.02
CA PHE A 109 -1.13 5.78 -9.94
C PHE A 109 -0.20 5.20 -8.88
N LEU A 110 -0.46 3.97 -8.43
CA LEU A 110 0.37 3.28 -7.45
C LEU A 110 1.82 3.20 -7.92
N ALA A 111 2.07 2.63 -9.10
CA ALA A 111 3.42 2.50 -9.68
C ALA A 111 4.10 3.84 -9.90
N SER A 112 3.39 4.83 -10.46
CA SER A 112 3.96 6.17 -10.67
C SER A 112 4.27 6.88 -9.36
N MET A 113 3.39 6.75 -8.37
CA MET A 113 3.58 7.35 -7.05
C MET A 113 4.77 6.71 -6.35
N THR A 114 4.86 5.38 -6.27
CA THR A 114 5.98 4.70 -5.58
C THR A 114 7.31 4.97 -6.26
N TRP A 115 7.36 4.97 -7.59
CA TRP A 115 8.53 5.37 -8.37
C TRP A 115 8.99 6.79 -8.04
N GLN A 116 8.07 7.76 -8.10
CA GLN A 116 8.38 9.17 -7.84
C GLN A 116 8.72 9.45 -6.37
N LEU A 117 8.10 8.74 -5.42
CA LEU A 117 8.37 8.91 -3.99
C LEU A 117 9.81 8.51 -3.63
N ARG A 118 10.41 7.50 -4.28
CA ARG A 118 11.81 7.09 -4.05
C ARG A 118 12.79 8.25 -4.24
N GLN A 119 12.54 9.11 -5.22
CA GLN A 119 13.39 10.27 -5.52
C GLN A 119 12.92 11.51 -4.75
N THR A 120 11.64 11.83 -4.84
CA THR A 120 11.08 13.05 -4.27
C THR A 120 11.25 13.13 -2.76
N LEU A 121 11.00 12.04 -2.03
CA LEU A 121 11.15 12.03 -0.56
C LEU A 121 12.61 12.18 -0.14
N ARG A 122 13.54 11.57 -0.88
CA ARG A 122 14.97 11.67 -0.61
C ARG A 122 15.44 13.10 -0.85
N ASP A 123 15.21 13.63 -2.04
CA ASP A 123 15.85 14.85 -2.52
C ASP A 123 15.22 16.10 -1.90
N ARG A 124 13.90 16.09 -1.69
CA ARG A 124 13.19 17.24 -1.14
C ARG A 124 12.98 17.18 0.36
N PHE A 125 12.84 15.99 0.95
CA PHE A 125 12.42 15.86 2.35
C PHE A 125 13.43 15.13 3.23
N ALA A 126 14.56 14.67 2.68
CA ALA A 126 15.54 13.83 3.39
C ALA A 126 14.87 12.63 4.09
N VAL A 127 13.96 11.94 3.39
CA VAL A 127 13.31 10.71 3.85
C VAL A 127 13.61 9.61 2.85
N SER A 128 14.12 8.47 3.32
CA SER A 128 14.25 7.28 2.48
C SER A 128 12.89 6.59 2.35
N PHE A 129 12.61 6.10 1.14
CA PHE A 129 11.49 5.24 0.83
C PHE A 129 12.03 3.96 0.21
N THR A 130 11.96 2.86 0.96
CA THR A 130 12.57 1.58 0.56
C THR A 130 11.56 0.46 0.64
N ASP A 131 11.70 -0.51 -0.26
CA ASP A 131 10.91 -1.74 -0.23
C ASP A 131 11.18 -2.50 1.07
N ALA A 132 10.11 -2.82 1.81
CA ALA A 132 10.17 -3.57 3.06
C ALA A 132 9.63 -5.00 2.94
N ASP A 133 9.07 -5.37 1.78
CA ASP A 133 8.59 -6.72 1.47
C ASP A 133 8.73 -7.02 -0.04
N PRO A 134 9.96 -7.28 -0.53
CA PRO A 134 10.22 -7.43 -1.96
C PRO A 134 9.45 -8.58 -2.61
N LEU A 135 9.16 -9.65 -1.86
CA LEU A 135 8.41 -10.80 -2.36
C LEU A 135 6.95 -10.42 -2.64
N HIS A 136 6.31 -9.71 -1.73
CA HIS A 136 4.91 -9.29 -1.91
C HIS A 136 4.78 -8.09 -2.85
N ASN A 137 5.83 -7.27 -2.95
CA ASN A 137 5.86 -6.11 -3.84
C ASN A 137 6.23 -6.45 -5.29
N GLN A 138 6.53 -7.71 -5.62
CA GLN A 138 6.98 -8.12 -6.96
C GLN A 138 6.05 -7.62 -8.08
N VAL A 139 4.73 -7.72 -7.91
CA VAL A 139 3.73 -7.24 -8.89
C VAL A 139 3.91 -5.75 -9.21
N LEU A 140 4.22 -4.95 -8.20
CA LEU A 140 4.46 -3.52 -8.37
C LEU A 140 5.80 -3.25 -9.03
N SER A 141 6.85 -4.03 -8.70
CA SER A 141 8.13 -3.97 -9.42
C SER A 141 7.94 -4.26 -10.91
N GLU A 142 7.14 -5.26 -11.27
CA GLU A 142 6.81 -5.57 -12.67
C GLU A 142 6.05 -4.42 -13.35
N TYR A 143 5.15 -3.73 -12.63
CA TYR A 143 4.47 -2.53 -13.16
C TYR A 143 5.46 -1.39 -13.42
N GLU A 144 6.37 -1.15 -12.50
CA GLU A 144 7.39 -0.10 -12.63
C GLU A 144 8.38 -0.40 -13.76
N GLU A 145 8.82 -1.66 -13.90
CA GLU A 145 9.67 -2.09 -15.02
C GLU A 145 8.98 -1.83 -16.37
N ARG A 146 7.70 -2.19 -16.49
CA ARG A 146 6.92 -1.96 -17.71
C ARG A 146 6.72 -0.49 -18.02
N LEU A 147 6.53 0.36 -17.01
CA LEU A 147 6.24 1.79 -17.19
C LEU A 147 7.49 2.64 -17.40
N PHE A 148 8.56 2.39 -16.63
CA PHE A 148 9.69 3.31 -16.51
C PHE A 148 11.02 2.73 -16.99
N LEU A 149 11.09 1.41 -17.22
CA LEU A 149 12.28 0.74 -17.73
C LEU A 149 12.02 0.05 -19.07
N ASN A 150 10.95 0.43 -19.78
CA ASN A 150 10.68 -0.05 -21.13
C ASN A 150 11.69 0.57 -22.12
N PRO A 151 12.49 -0.25 -22.84
CA PRO A 151 13.45 0.26 -23.83
C PRO A 151 12.78 0.94 -25.04
N GLN A 152 11.48 0.74 -25.24
CA GLN A 152 10.69 1.41 -26.27
C GLN A 152 9.89 2.56 -25.65
N GLU A 153 10.59 3.64 -25.28
CA GLU A 153 10.03 4.77 -24.51
C GLU A 153 8.78 5.43 -25.16
N ASP A 154 8.70 5.41 -26.50
CA ASP A 154 7.58 6.01 -27.24
C ASP A 154 6.37 5.08 -27.42
N GLN A 155 6.44 3.83 -26.94
CA GLN A 155 5.35 2.87 -27.09
C GLN A 155 4.42 2.86 -25.87
N LEU A 156 3.11 2.86 -26.14
CA LEU A 156 2.10 2.70 -25.11
C LEU A 156 2.19 1.30 -24.47
N VAL A 157 2.25 1.28 -23.14
CA VAL A 157 2.26 0.05 -22.36
C VAL A 157 0.98 -0.11 -21.56
N TYR A 158 0.57 -1.37 -21.41
CA TYR A 158 -0.61 -1.75 -20.68
C TYR A 158 -0.24 -2.49 -19.39
N LEU A 159 -0.77 -2.00 -18.27
CA LEU A 159 -0.75 -2.75 -17.02
C LEU A 159 -1.99 -3.67 -16.94
N PRO A 160 -1.82 -4.93 -16.53
CA PRO A 160 -2.93 -5.87 -16.37
C PRO A 160 -3.97 -5.33 -15.38
N LYS A 161 -5.24 -5.72 -15.54
CA LYS A 161 -6.28 -5.32 -14.60
C LYS A 161 -6.04 -5.97 -13.24
N THR A 162 -6.30 -5.22 -12.18
CA THR A 162 -6.38 -5.74 -10.82
C THR A 162 -7.56 -6.72 -10.73
N GLU A 163 -7.29 -8.01 -10.54
CA GLU A 163 -8.31 -9.04 -10.37
C GLU A 163 -8.71 -9.23 -8.89
N LEU A 164 -9.93 -9.73 -8.66
CA LEU A 164 -10.50 -9.99 -7.32
C LEU A 164 -9.89 -11.22 -6.63
N GLU A 165 -9.32 -12.13 -7.42
CA GLU A 165 -8.62 -13.33 -6.99
C GLU A 165 -7.28 -13.37 -7.73
N GLY A 166 -6.20 -13.76 -7.05
CA GLY A 166 -4.86 -13.80 -7.66
C GLY A 166 -3.80 -13.07 -6.84
N GLN A 167 -2.82 -12.47 -7.50
CA GLN A 167 -1.55 -12.04 -6.87
C GLN A 167 -1.69 -10.98 -5.77
N LEU A 168 -2.81 -10.24 -5.71
CA LEU A 168 -3.05 -9.18 -4.73
C LEU A 168 -3.90 -9.61 -3.54
N TYR A 169 -4.35 -10.88 -3.51
CA TYR A 169 -5.10 -11.44 -2.41
C TYR A 169 -4.47 -12.77 -1.96
N GLN A 170 -4.71 -13.18 -0.72
CA GLN A 170 -4.30 -14.48 -0.22
C GLN A 170 -5.44 -15.12 0.56
N SER A 171 -5.76 -16.36 0.19
CA SER A 171 -6.78 -17.13 0.91
C SER A 171 -6.23 -17.72 2.20
N VAL A 172 -7.06 -17.72 3.23
CA VAL A 172 -6.81 -18.29 4.56
C VAL A 172 -8.04 -19.10 4.96
N ALA A 173 -7.84 -20.36 5.33
CA ALA A 173 -8.90 -21.28 5.71
C ALA A 173 -9.12 -21.28 7.22
N TYR A 174 -10.35 -21.00 7.65
CA TYR A 174 -10.81 -21.14 9.03
C TYR A 174 -11.90 -22.23 9.07
N GLY A 175 -11.47 -23.49 9.24
CA GLY A 175 -12.34 -24.64 9.08
C GLY A 175 -12.86 -24.73 7.65
N GLU A 176 -14.19 -24.77 7.47
CA GLU A 176 -14.83 -24.82 6.14
C GLU A 176 -14.87 -23.46 5.43
N ARG A 177 -14.63 -22.36 6.16
CA ARG A 177 -14.69 -21.01 5.59
C ARG A 177 -13.34 -20.59 5.04
N ARG A 178 -13.31 -20.11 3.80
CA ARG A 178 -12.15 -19.42 3.22
C ARG A 178 -12.34 -17.91 3.22
N VAL A 179 -11.33 -17.19 3.65
CA VAL A 179 -11.28 -15.73 3.66
C VAL A 179 -10.11 -15.26 2.81
N TRP A 180 -10.35 -14.33 1.91
CA TRP A 180 -9.36 -13.71 1.03
C TRP A 180 -8.93 -12.37 1.60
N TYR A 181 -7.73 -12.32 2.17
CA TYR A 181 -7.16 -11.08 2.67
C TYR A 181 -6.40 -10.34 1.57
N PRO A 182 -6.47 -8.99 1.53
CA PRO A 182 -5.64 -8.22 0.63
C PRO A 182 -4.16 -8.34 1.02
N ARG A 183 -3.28 -8.32 0.01
CA ARG A 183 -1.83 -8.21 0.16
C ARG A 183 -1.45 -6.73 0.00
N PRO A 184 -1.09 -6.02 1.08
CA PRO A 184 -0.65 -4.65 0.97
C PRO A 184 0.77 -4.58 0.41
N PHE A 185 1.06 -3.50 -0.30
CA PHE A 185 2.43 -3.16 -0.63
C PHE A 185 3.11 -2.49 0.56
N VAL A 186 4.23 -3.04 1.01
CA VAL A 186 4.87 -2.63 2.26
C VAL A 186 6.19 -1.93 2.00
N PHE A 187 6.33 -0.71 2.53
CA PHE A 187 7.53 0.12 2.40
C PHE A 187 7.97 0.66 3.76
N SER A 188 9.25 0.96 3.91
CA SER A 188 9.75 1.71 5.06
C SER A 188 10.06 3.16 4.69
N LEU A 189 9.55 4.06 5.51
CA LEU A 189 9.79 5.49 5.48
C LEU A 189 10.67 5.87 6.66
N GLN A 190 11.87 6.38 6.42
CA GLN A 190 12.81 6.73 7.48
C GLN A 190 13.50 8.08 7.23
N PRO A 191 13.59 8.96 8.24
CA PRO A 191 14.40 10.17 8.12
C PRO A 191 15.89 9.85 7.90
N LEU A 192 16.48 10.49 6.90
CA LEU A 192 17.91 10.49 6.60
C LEU A 192 18.64 11.55 7.43
N GLU A 193 19.98 11.46 7.48
CA GLU A 193 20.82 12.35 8.32
C GLU A 193 20.58 13.84 8.09
N GLY A 194 20.22 14.23 6.85
CA GLY A 194 19.88 15.61 6.49
C GLY A 194 18.52 16.10 7.00
N HIS A 195 17.68 15.23 7.58
CA HIS A 195 16.33 15.59 8.05
C HIS A 195 16.38 16.48 9.30
N ILE A 196 15.52 17.51 9.37
CA ILE A 196 15.52 18.52 10.46
C ILE A 196 15.32 17.89 11.84
N ASP A 197 14.47 16.86 11.90
CA ASP A 197 14.21 16.05 13.09
C ASP A 197 14.94 14.69 13.07
N TYR A 198 16.12 14.56 12.43
CA TYR A 198 16.85 13.28 12.35
C TYR A 198 17.14 12.65 13.73
N ARG A 199 17.28 13.47 14.78
CA ARG A 199 17.42 12.99 16.16
C ARG A 199 16.20 12.15 16.61
N LYS A 200 15.01 12.42 16.06
CA LYS A 200 13.75 11.69 16.30
C LYS A 200 13.47 10.61 15.26
N ARG A 201 14.43 10.23 14.40
CA ARG A 201 14.21 9.31 13.27
C ARG A 201 13.47 8.02 13.62
N ARG A 202 13.77 7.41 14.78
CA ARG A 202 13.08 6.19 15.25
C ARG A 202 11.60 6.42 15.55
N LEU A 203 11.26 7.57 16.13
CA LEU A 203 9.88 7.96 16.43
C LEU A 203 9.12 8.35 15.15
N LEU A 204 9.80 8.94 14.18
CA LEU A 204 9.22 9.41 12.93
C LEU A 204 9.13 8.33 11.84
N ALA A 205 9.94 7.28 11.93
CA ALA A 205 9.93 6.18 10.98
C ALA A 205 8.57 5.48 10.94
N ARG A 206 8.15 5.07 9.75
CA ARG A 206 6.86 4.41 9.50
C ARG A 206 7.03 3.22 8.57
N THR A 207 6.19 2.21 8.75
CA THR A 207 5.98 1.18 7.75
C THR A 207 4.72 1.53 6.97
N LEU A 208 4.86 2.00 5.75
CA LEU A 208 3.73 2.29 4.89
C LEU A 208 3.14 0.98 4.37
N CYS A 209 1.83 0.78 4.52
CA CYS A 209 1.09 -0.32 3.89
C CYS A 209 0.05 0.28 2.95
N LEU A 210 0.21 0.06 1.65
CA LEU A 210 -0.69 0.54 0.60
C LEU A 210 -1.59 -0.60 0.14
N TYR A 211 -2.90 -0.39 0.20
CA TYR A 211 -3.89 -1.33 -0.33
C TYR A 211 -4.38 -0.86 -1.69
N ASP A 212 -4.05 -1.59 -2.76
CA ASP A 212 -4.72 -1.47 -4.05
C ASP A 212 -5.95 -2.37 -4.06
N ASN A 213 -7.13 -1.75 -4.03
CA ASN A 213 -8.37 -2.49 -4.02
C ASN A 213 -8.93 -2.58 -5.43
N ALA A 214 -9.31 -3.78 -5.89
CA ALA A 214 -10.01 -3.93 -7.17
C ALA A 214 -11.25 -3.01 -7.21
N GLY A 215 -11.48 -2.34 -8.33
CA GLY A 215 -12.59 -1.39 -8.42
C GLY A 215 -13.96 -2.06 -8.36
N GLU A 216 -13.98 -3.32 -8.79
CA GLU A 216 -15.09 -4.26 -8.79
C GLU A 216 -15.59 -4.54 -7.37
N HIS A 217 -14.71 -4.48 -6.36
CA HIS A 217 -15.12 -4.65 -4.97
C HIS A 217 -16.10 -3.60 -4.51
N PHE A 218 -16.07 -2.39 -5.08
CA PHE A 218 -16.92 -1.27 -4.69
C PHE A 218 -18.14 -1.07 -5.59
N LEU A 219 -18.39 -2.02 -6.49
CA LEU A 219 -19.65 -2.08 -7.23
C LEU A 219 -20.68 -2.87 -6.41
N PRO A 220 -21.99 -2.66 -6.64
CA PRO A 220 -23.05 -3.39 -5.93
C PRO A 220 -22.82 -4.91 -5.98
N GLY A 221 -22.79 -5.56 -4.81
CA GLY A 221 -22.53 -7.00 -4.67
C GLY A 221 -21.05 -7.42 -4.64
N GLY A 222 -20.10 -6.47 -4.68
CA GLY A 222 -18.66 -6.74 -4.73
C GLY A 222 -17.99 -7.07 -3.37
N GLU A 223 -18.68 -6.86 -2.25
CA GLU A 223 -18.24 -7.34 -0.94
C GLU A 223 -18.97 -8.62 -0.55
N THR A 224 -18.18 -9.60 -0.10
CA THR A 224 -18.69 -10.84 0.47
C THR A 224 -18.14 -10.97 1.88
N SER A 225 -18.77 -11.80 2.71
CA SER A 225 -18.21 -12.15 4.03
C SER A 225 -16.79 -12.73 3.94
N ASN A 226 -16.38 -13.21 2.76
CA ASN A 226 -15.08 -13.82 2.52
C ASN A 226 -14.02 -12.84 2.01
N THR A 227 -14.35 -11.56 1.76
CA THR A 227 -13.42 -10.53 1.28
C THR A 227 -13.48 -9.28 2.17
N PRO A 228 -12.89 -9.32 3.38
CA PRO A 228 -13.04 -8.25 4.38
C PRO A 228 -12.43 -6.93 3.92
N SER A 229 -13.14 -5.83 4.14
CA SER A 229 -12.71 -4.46 3.79
C SER A 229 -12.26 -3.62 4.98
N LYS A 230 -11.87 -4.28 6.08
CA LYS A 230 -11.54 -3.62 7.36
C LYS A 230 -10.34 -2.67 7.28
N HIS A 231 -9.43 -2.83 6.31
CA HIS A 231 -8.37 -1.84 6.05
C HIS A 231 -8.94 -0.44 5.76
N LEU A 232 -10.12 -0.32 5.16
CA LEU A 232 -10.70 1.00 4.86
C LEU A 232 -10.97 1.79 6.13
N ALA A 233 -11.55 1.13 7.14
CA ALA A 233 -11.83 1.77 8.42
C ALA A 233 -10.55 2.08 9.22
N LEU A 234 -9.52 1.27 9.05
CA LEU A 234 -8.21 1.44 9.71
C LEU A 234 -7.24 2.32 8.93
N SER A 235 -7.61 2.78 7.74
CA SER A 235 -6.76 3.63 6.92
C SER A 235 -6.66 5.02 7.54
N GLU A 236 -5.43 5.52 7.65
CA GLU A 236 -5.15 6.88 8.10
C GLU A 236 -5.33 7.90 6.94
N LEU A 237 -5.40 7.42 5.70
CA LEU A 237 -5.66 8.22 4.50
C LEU A 237 -6.33 7.38 3.42
N LEU A 238 -7.29 7.97 2.72
CA LEU A 238 -7.95 7.38 1.56
C LEU A 238 -7.56 8.15 0.30
N PHE A 239 -7.12 7.46 -0.74
CA PHE A 239 -6.99 8.00 -2.09
C PHE A 239 -8.20 7.58 -2.90
N PHE A 240 -8.99 8.53 -3.39
CA PHE A 240 -10.06 8.27 -4.34
C PHE A 240 -9.65 8.73 -5.73
N LEU A 241 -9.42 7.79 -6.62
CA LEU A 241 -9.07 8.05 -8.01
C LEU A 241 -10.33 8.32 -8.81
N PHE A 242 -10.46 9.59 -9.19
CA PHE A 242 -11.51 10.07 -10.04
C PHE A 242 -10.96 10.18 -11.47
N ASP A 243 -11.49 9.38 -12.38
CA ASP A 243 -11.17 9.43 -13.81
C ASP A 243 -12.28 10.17 -14.56
N PRO A 244 -12.07 11.46 -14.93
CA PRO A 244 -13.09 12.24 -15.65
C PRO A 244 -13.48 11.58 -16.98
N THR A 245 -12.56 10.83 -17.59
CA THR A 245 -12.76 10.17 -18.88
C THR A 245 -13.70 8.97 -18.79
N GLN A 246 -14.12 8.54 -17.60
CA GLN A 246 -15.22 7.56 -17.50
C GLN A 246 -16.59 8.17 -17.79
N HIS A 247 -16.71 9.51 -17.80
CA HIS A 247 -17.95 10.18 -18.16
C HIS A 247 -18.06 10.37 -19.70
N PRO A 248 -19.14 9.88 -20.36
CA PRO A 248 -19.26 9.96 -21.82
C PRO A 248 -19.16 11.37 -22.40
N LYS A 249 -19.79 12.36 -21.75
CA LYS A 249 -19.70 13.77 -22.20
C LYS A 249 -18.28 14.34 -22.06
N PHE A 250 -17.48 13.85 -21.13
CA PHE A 250 -16.11 14.31 -20.93
C PHE A 250 -15.20 13.72 -22.01
N ARG A 251 -15.30 12.41 -22.29
CA ARG A 251 -14.61 11.79 -23.44
C ARG A 251 -14.93 12.46 -24.77
N ALA A 252 -16.21 12.80 -24.98
CA ALA A 252 -16.63 13.48 -26.20
C ALA A 252 -15.92 14.84 -26.40
N ARG A 253 -15.56 15.54 -25.30
CA ARG A 253 -14.77 16.77 -25.37
C ARG A 253 -13.28 16.51 -25.60
N CYS A 254 -12.74 15.38 -25.13
CA CYS A 254 -11.33 15.02 -25.36
C CYS A 254 -11.04 14.49 -26.76
N LYS A 255 -12.04 13.98 -27.49
CA LYS A 255 -11.86 13.17 -28.71
C LYS A 255 -10.98 13.81 -29.79
N ASP A 256 -11.11 15.12 -30.00
CA ASP A 256 -10.36 15.85 -31.04
C ASP A 256 -9.16 16.63 -30.45
N LEU A 257 -8.90 16.47 -29.15
CA LEU A 257 -7.89 17.21 -28.38
C LEU A 257 -6.88 16.28 -27.68
N SER A 258 -6.99 14.97 -27.90
CA SER A 258 -6.19 13.93 -27.25
C SER A 258 -5.85 12.82 -28.24
N ASN A 259 -4.62 12.33 -28.17
CA ASN A 259 -4.16 11.17 -28.94
C ASN A 259 -4.29 9.85 -28.15
N ASP A 260 -4.87 9.87 -26.94
CA ASP A 260 -5.05 8.66 -26.14
C ASP A 260 -6.09 7.73 -26.81
N PRO A 261 -5.72 6.49 -27.17
CA PRO A 261 -6.63 5.54 -27.82
C PRO A 261 -7.86 5.19 -26.96
N GLN A 262 -7.79 5.38 -25.64
CA GLN A 262 -8.91 5.17 -24.72
C GLN A 262 -10.04 6.21 -24.89
N MET A 263 -9.79 7.34 -25.56
CA MET A 263 -10.82 8.35 -25.85
C MET A 263 -11.73 7.97 -27.03
N GLY A 264 -11.48 6.83 -27.67
CA GLY A 264 -12.28 6.28 -28.77
C GLY A 264 -13.67 5.74 -28.38
N LYS A 265 -14.29 4.98 -29.30
CA LYS A 265 -15.72 4.58 -29.22
C LYS A 265 -16.07 3.54 -28.14
N HIS A 266 -15.10 2.88 -27.51
CA HIS A 266 -15.31 1.79 -26.53
C HIS A 266 -14.89 2.17 -25.10
N GLY A 267 -15.35 3.32 -24.62
CA GLY A 267 -15.11 3.76 -23.25
C GLY A 267 -16.08 3.13 -22.25
N TRP A 268 -15.55 2.37 -21.28
CA TRP A 268 -16.32 1.89 -20.14
C TRP A 268 -16.70 3.08 -19.26
N SER A 269 -17.94 3.09 -18.77
CA SER A 269 -18.46 4.19 -17.95
C SER A 269 -18.95 3.62 -16.64
N HIS A 270 -18.38 4.05 -15.52
CA HIS A 270 -18.78 3.63 -14.20
C HIS A 270 -19.33 4.81 -13.39
N ARG A 271 -20.28 4.53 -12.50
CA ARG A 271 -20.77 5.46 -11.48
C ARG A 271 -19.74 5.59 -10.37
N GLN A 272 -18.74 6.44 -10.58
CA GLN A 272 -17.63 6.62 -9.62
C GLN A 272 -18.10 7.16 -8.26
N ASP A 273 -19.24 7.86 -8.21
CA ASP A 273 -19.89 8.27 -6.98
C ASP A 273 -20.31 7.07 -6.11
N GLN A 274 -20.74 5.96 -6.71
CA GLN A 274 -21.11 4.75 -5.98
C GLN A 274 -19.91 4.14 -5.25
N VAL A 275 -18.71 4.20 -5.84
CA VAL A 275 -17.48 3.70 -5.20
C VAL A 275 -17.20 4.43 -3.91
N LEU A 276 -17.37 5.76 -3.90
CA LEU A 276 -17.15 6.58 -2.71
C LEU A 276 -18.22 6.35 -1.64
N LEU A 277 -19.49 6.25 -2.05
CA LEU A 277 -20.60 5.92 -1.14
C LEU A 277 -20.39 4.55 -0.48
N GLU A 278 -19.98 3.56 -1.27
CA GLU A 278 -19.73 2.20 -0.80
C GLU A 278 -18.55 2.14 0.18
N ALA A 279 -17.44 2.81 -0.14
CA ALA A 279 -16.32 2.95 0.78
C ALA A 279 -16.74 3.62 2.10
N GLY A 280 -17.55 4.68 2.03
CA GLY A 280 -18.09 5.35 3.21
C GLY A 280 -18.96 4.43 4.05
N ASN A 281 -19.85 3.65 3.44
CA ASN A 281 -20.70 2.68 4.13
C ASN A 281 -19.88 1.60 4.86
N ARG A 282 -18.81 1.10 4.25
CA ARG A 282 -17.91 0.10 4.86
C ARG A 282 -17.16 0.65 6.06
N ILE A 283 -16.66 1.89 5.93
CA ILE A 283 -15.98 2.58 7.03
C ILE A 283 -16.96 2.73 8.21
N ARG A 284 -18.21 3.15 7.95
CA ARG A 284 -19.24 3.26 9.00
C ARG A 284 -19.53 1.93 9.66
N ALA A 285 -19.76 0.88 8.86
CA ALA A 285 -20.07 -0.46 9.36
C ALA A 285 -18.97 -1.02 10.29
N HIS A 286 -17.71 -0.73 9.99
CA HIS A 286 -16.57 -1.21 10.79
C HIS A 286 -16.18 -0.29 11.97
N SER A 287 -16.43 1.02 11.86
CA SER A 287 -16.14 1.98 12.94
C SER A 287 -17.29 2.13 13.95
N GLY A 288 -18.49 1.66 13.61
CA GLY A 288 -19.70 1.88 14.40
C GLY A 288 -20.27 3.30 14.29
N ALA A 289 -19.78 4.11 13.33
CA ALA A 289 -20.27 5.46 13.10
C ALA A 289 -21.72 5.47 12.57
N SER A 290 -22.53 6.44 13.01
CA SER A 290 -23.89 6.66 12.51
C SER A 290 -23.88 7.11 11.06
N GLN A 291 -25.01 6.96 10.35
CA GLN A 291 -25.21 7.50 9.00
C GLN A 291 -25.09 9.03 8.93
N SER A 292 -25.38 9.73 10.04
CA SER A 292 -25.27 11.19 10.15
C SER A 292 -23.84 11.69 10.35
N ASP A 293 -22.91 10.82 10.76
CA ASP A 293 -21.61 11.26 11.23
C ASP A 293 -20.71 11.63 10.04
N LYS A 294 -19.81 12.59 10.22
CA LYS A 294 -18.72 12.78 9.25
C LYS A 294 -17.64 11.75 9.51
N LEU A 295 -17.12 11.14 8.44
CA LEU A 295 -15.97 10.25 8.54
C LEU A 295 -14.72 11.08 8.84
N GLU A 296 -13.89 10.62 9.77
CA GLU A 296 -12.67 11.32 10.20
C GLU A 296 -11.48 11.07 9.27
N GLN A 297 -11.50 9.95 8.53
CA GLN A 297 -10.45 9.60 7.59
C GLN A 297 -10.31 10.70 6.53
N PRO A 298 -9.12 11.33 6.39
CA PRO A 298 -8.89 12.29 5.33
C PRO A 298 -8.99 11.61 3.96
N LEU A 299 -9.58 12.33 3.01
CA LEU A 299 -9.78 11.89 1.64
C LEU A 299 -8.98 12.77 0.68
N VAL A 300 -8.09 12.16 -0.09
CA VAL A 300 -7.39 12.81 -1.21
C VAL A 300 -8.03 12.35 -2.51
N VAL A 301 -8.62 13.29 -3.24
CA VAL A 301 -9.16 13.01 -4.58
C VAL A 301 -8.05 13.17 -5.61
N VAL A 302 -7.68 12.07 -6.26
CA VAL A 302 -6.67 12.03 -7.30
C VAL A 302 -7.38 12.06 -8.65
N VAL A 303 -7.27 13.17 -9.38
CA VAL A 303 -7.86 13.30 -10.71
C VAL A 303 -6.90 12.67 -11.73
N THR A 304 -7.23 11.48 -12.23
CA THR A 304 -6.33 10.66 -13.05
C THR A 304 -6.43 10.98 -14.53
N LYS A 305 -5.52 10.40 -15.33
CA LYS A 305 -5.44 10.52 -16.80
C LYS A 305 -5.31 11.96 -17.29
N CYS A 306 -4.59 12.78 -16.54
CA CYS A 306 -4.38 14.20 -16.84
C CYS A 306 -3.79 14.41 -18.25
N ASP A 307 -2.91 13.52 -18.68
CA ASP A 307 -2.38 13.44 -20.05
C ASP A 307 -3.48 13.41 -21.12
N ALA A 308 -4.58 12.71 -20.88
CA ALA A 308 -5.67 12.57 -21.82
C ALA A 308 -6.60 13.80 -21.92
N TRP A 309 -6.65 14.67 -20.90
CA TRP A 309 -7.64 15.75 -20.84
C TRP A 309 -7.11 17.13 -20.46
N ARG A 310 -5.84 17.27 -20.09
CA ARG A 310 -5.25 18.57 -19.70
C ARG A 310 -5.45 19.68 -20.73
N THR A 311 -5.57 19.32 -22.01
CA THR A 311 -5.82 20.28 -23.10
C THR A 311 -7.18 20.98 -22.99
N LEU A 312 -8.13 20.40 -22.24
CA LEU A 312 -9.40 21.05 -21.90
C LEU A 312 -9.25 22.18 -20.87
N ILE A 313 -8.11 22.24 -20.16
CA ILE A 313 -7.83 23.25 -19.13
C ILE A 313 -6.48 23.91 -19.46
N PRO A 314 -6.46 24.91 -20.37
CA PRO A 314 -5.21 25.47 -20.93
C PRO A 314 -4.24 26.07 -19.92
N ASN A 315 -4.72 26.43 -18.72
CA ASN A 315 -3.94 27.04 -17.65
C ASN A 315 -3.90 26.19 -16.38
N LEU A 316 -4.00 24.86 -16.51
CA LEU A 316 -3.85 23.96 -15.38
C LEU A 316 -2.41 24.03 -14.86
N ASP A 317 -2.25 24.63 -13.69
CA ASP A 317 -0.97 24.74 -13.02
C ASP A 317 -0.62 23.42 -12.31
N LEU A 318 0.45 22.78 -12.77
CA LEU A 318 0.99 21.54 -12.22
C LEU A 318 2.36 21.75 -11.56
N ASP A 319 2.76 23.01 -11.28
CA ASP A 319 4.03 23.31 -10.63
C ASP A 319 4.02 22.93 -9.15
N LEU A 320 4.55 21.74 -8.86
CA LEU A 320 4.68 21.21 -7.50
C LEU A 320 5.54 22.09 -6.59
N ASN A 321 6.37 23.00 -7.12
CA ASN A 321 7.18 23.90 -6.29
C ASN A 321 6.33 24.88 -5.49
N ARG A 322 5.08 25.14 -5.91
CA ARG A 322 4.14 25.98 -5.16
C ARG A 322 3.59 25.30 -3.91
N LEU A 323 3.60 23.96 -3.89
CA LEU A 323 3.10 23.17 -2.75
C LEU A 323 4.16 22.98 -1.65
N VAL A 324 5.40 23.39 -1.92
CA VAL A 324 6.51 23.25 -0.99
C VAL A 324 7.15 24.59 -0.65
N ARG A 325 7.62 24.71 0.59
CA ARG A 325 8.44 25.82 1.06
C ARG A 325 9.79 25.29 1.52
N ARG A 326 10.83 26.12 1.51
CA ARG A 326 12.11 25.72 2.14
C ARG A 326 11.95 25.58 3.66
N ALA A 327 12.51 24.52 4.22
CA ALA A 327 12.43 24.19 5.64
C ALA A 327 13.78 24.22 6.37
N GLY A 328 14.86 24.54 5.66
CA GLY A 328 16.23 24.64 6.17
C GLY A 328 17.22 23.84 5.29
N GLY A 329 18.41 24.40 5.04
CA GLY A 329 19.37 23.81 4.11
C GLY A 329 18.78 23.63 2.70
N ALA A 330 19.00 22.46 2.09
CA ALA A 330 18.43 22.08 0.79
C ALA A 330 17.01 21.47 0.88
N MET A 331 16.42 21.36 2.07
CA MET A 331 15.15 20.66 2.26
C MET A 331 13.92 21.55 2.06
N SER A 332 12.87 20.87 1.66
CA SER A 332 11.50 21.36 1.54
C SER A 332 10.64 20.85 2.70
N ALA A 333 9.60 21.62 3.03
CA ALA A 333 8.43 21.15 3.76
C ALA A 333 7.19 21.49 2.94
N LEU A 334 6.10 20.76 3.15
CA LEU A 334 4.81 21.12 2.57
C LEU A 334 4.37 22.49 3.08
N ASP A 335 3.88 23.35 2.18
CA ASP A 335 3.27 24.62 2.58
C ASP A 335 1.80 24.38 2.97
N GLY A 336 1.58 24.15 4.26
CA GLY A 336 0.26 23.92 4.82
C GLY A 336 -0.70 25.12 4.74
N ARG A 337 -0.28 26.28 4.24
CA ARG A 337 -1.19 27.40 3.91
C ARG A 337 -1.81 27.19 2.54
N VAL A 338 -1.00 26.75 1.58
CA VAL A 338 -1.46 26.41 0.23
C VAL A 338 -2.41 25.22 0.29
N LEU A 339 -2.07 24.18 1.08
CA LEU A 339 -2.91 23.00 1.25
C LEU A 339 -4.22 23.23 2.01
N ARG A 340 -4.36 24.35 2.75
CA ARG A 340 -5.60 24.72 3.48
C ARG A 340 -6.48 25.70 2.71
N GLY A 341 -5.96 26.30 1.64
CA GLY A 341 -6.70 27.22 0.76
C GLY A 341 -7.26 26.56 -0.51
N ILE A 342 -6.98 25.26 -0.71
CA ILE A 342 -7.62 24.36 -1.67
C ILE A 342 -8.73 23.61 -0.93
#